data_AF-A0A8U0W6G2-F1
#
_entry.id   AF-A0A8U0W6G2-F1
#
_cell.length_a   1.000
_cell.length_b   1.000
_cell.length_c   1.000
_cell.angle_alpha   90.00
_cell.angle_beta   90.00
_cell.angle_gamma   90.00
#
_symmetry.space_group_name_H-M   'P 1'
#
loop_
_entity.id
_entity.type
_entity.pdbx_description
1 polymer ?
#
loop_
_entity_poly.entity_id
_entity_poly.type
_entity_poly.pdbx_seq_one_letter_code
_entity_poly.pdbx_strand_id
1 'polypeptide(L)'
;MGQIEESKRKPRRTRGTPSYYYRNRFAAASIAIGSSIFALFYLTPVFQVANEKLNKSLLVVTEEEKDRKFTFNLGAIPRTSEGIQKNIDETKELFSQR
;
A
#
# COMPACT_ATOMS: atom_id res chain seq x y z
N MET A 1 -50.28 -6.47 -1.69
CA MET A 1 -49.35 -5.64 -0.90
C MET A 1 -49.38 -4.24 -1.48
N GLY A 2 -49.90 -3.25 -0.74
CA GLY A 2 -50.09 -1.89 -1.26
C GLY A 2 -48.76 -1.18 -1.52
N GLN A 3 -48.65 -0.49 -2.65
CA GLN A 3 -47.54 0.43 -2.94
C GLN A 3 -47.53 1.51 -1.86
N ILE A 4 -46.50 1.49 -1.02
CA ILE A 4 -46.25 2.56 -0.04
C ILE A 4 -45.67 3.73 -0.83
N GLU A 5 -46.36 4.87 -0.85
CA GLU A 5 -45.83 6.10 -1.44
C GLU A 5 -44.60 6.59 -0.66
N GLU A 6 -43.41 6.31 -1.20
CA GLU A 6 -42.13 6.66 -0.56
C GLU A 6 -41.93 8.18 -0.40
N SER A 7 -42.59 8.99 -1.24
CA SER A 7 -42.51 10.45 -1.22
C SER A 7 -43.11 11.09 0.04
N LYS A 8 -44.06 10.42 0.70
CA LYS A 8 -44.69 10.91 1.94
C LYS A 8 -44.03 10.36 3.21
N ARG A 9 -42.98 9.55 3.06
CA ARG A 9 -42.31 8.94 4.20
C ARG A 9 -41.54 10.02 4.97
N LYS A 10 -41.88 10.21 6.25
CA LYS A 10 -41.12 11.11 7.14
C LYS A 10 -39.64 10.70 7.10
N PRO A 11 -38.71 11.62 6.79
CA PRO A 11 -37.29 11.33 6.84
C PRO A 11 -36.92 10.86 8.25
N ARG A 12 -36.24 9.71 8.37
CA ARG A 12 -35.76 9.23 9.68
C ARG A 12 -34.80 10.21 10.36
N ARG A 13 -34.24 11.17 9.61
CA ARG A 13 -33.30 12.18 10.05
C ARG A 13 -33.70 13.54 9.47
N THR A 14 -34.65 14.21 10.12
CA THR A 14 -35.06 15.55 9.72
C THR A 14 -34.01 16.57 10.16
N ARG A 15 -33.38 17.23 9.17
CA ARG A 15 -32.50 18.37 9.39
C ARG A 15 -33.25 19.46 10.16
N GLY A 16 -32.57 20.13 11.10
CA GLY A 16 -33.16 21.18 11.93
C GLY A 16 -33.70 20.70 13.28
N THR A 17 -33.83 19.39 13.51
CA THR A 17 -34.23 18.88 14.84
C THR A 17 -33.04 18.90 15.82
N PRO A 18 -33.25 19.19 17.12
CA PRO A 18 -32.19 19.12 18.12
C PRO A 18 -31.48 17.76 18.13
N SER A 19 -32.23 16.66 18.00
CA SER A 19 -31.68 15.30 17.92
C SER A 19 -30.71 15.11 16.75
N TYR A 20 -31.00 15.70 15.58
CA TYR A 20 -30.11 15.67 14.41
C TYR A 20 -28.77 16.37 14.71
N TYR A 21 -28.81 17.55 15.34
CA TYR A 21 -27.59 18.29 15.68
C TYR A 21 -26.76 17.59 16.75
N TYR A 22 -27.38 17.11 17.83
CA TYR A 22 -26.67 16.43 18.91
C TYR A 22 -25.93 15.20 18.40
N ARG A 23 -26.58 14.35 17.59
CA ARG A 23 -25.96 13.14 17.04
C ARG A 23 -24.80 13.46 16.11
N ASN A 24 -24.98 14.42 15.20
CA ASN A 24 -23.91 14.79 14.27
C ASN A 24 -22.72 15.44 15.00
N ARG A 25 -22.96 16.31 15.99
CA ARG A 25 -21.90 16.92 16.79
C ARG A 25 -21.17 15.89 17.64
N PHE A 26 -21.90 14.95 18.25
CA PHE A 26 -21.30 13.86 19.01
C PHE A 26 -20.43 12.97 18.12
N ALA A 27 -20.94 12.58 16.94
CA ALA A 27 -20.17 11.81 15.97
C ALA A 27 -18.92 12.58 15.52
N ALA A 28 -19.04 13.86 15.16
CA ALA A 28 -17.91 14.69 14.79
C ALA A 28 -16.87 14.81 15.91
N ALA A 29 -17.31 14.99 17.16
CA ALA A 29 -16.44 15.04 18.32
C ALA A 29 -15.70 13.70 18.54
N SER A 30 -16.41 12.57 18.42
CA SER A 30 -15.78 11.25 18.57
C SER A 30 -14.72 10.99 17.51
N ILE A 31 -14.97 11.41 16.26
CA ILE A 31 -14.00 11.31 15.17
C ILE A 31 -12.79 12.20 15.46
N ALA A 32 -13.02 13.47 15.81
CA ALA A 32 -11.95 14.42 16.10
C ALA A 32 -11.04 13.93 17.24
N ILE A 33 -11.63 13.44 18.33
CA ILE A 33 -10.89 12.91 19.48
C ILE A 33 -10.12 11.65 19.08
N GLY A 34 -10.77 10.68 18.42
CA GLY A 34 -10.12 9.46 17.96
C GLY A 34 -8.95 9.72 17.02
N SER A 35 -9.13 10.62 16.05
CA SER A 35 -8.07 11.05 15.13
C SER A 35 -6.92 11.76 15.86
N SER A 36 -7.22 12.58 16.87
CA SER A 36 -6.19 13.29 17.64
C SER A 36 -5.35 12.33 18.48
N ILE A 37 -5.99 11.38 19.17
CA ILE A 37 -5.31 10.34 19.95
C ILE A 37 -4.43 9.49 19.01
N PHE A 38 -4.98 9.09 17.86
CA PHE A 38 -4.24 8.31 16.89
C PHE A 38 -3.02 9.07 16.32
N ALA A 39 -3.19 10.35 16.00
CA ALA A 39 -2.08 11.20 15.54
C ALA A 39 -0.99 11.36 16.60
N LEU A 40 -1.38 11.60 17.86
CA LEU A 40 -0.43 11.67 18.97
C LEU A 40 0.29 10.34 19.19
N PHE A 41 -0.41 9.22 19.07
CA PHE A 41 0.19 7.89 19.16
C PHE A 41 1.20 7.64 18.04
N TYR A 42 0.90 8.05 16.80
CA TYR A 42 1.82 7.92 15.67
C TYR A 42 3.12 8.73 15.86
N LEU A 43 3.05 9.84 16.57
CA LEU A 43 4.21 10.67 16.91
C LEU A 43 5.09 10.08 18.03
N THR A 44 4.63 9.03 18.73
CA THR A 44 5.45 8.41 19.77
C THR A 44 6.63 7.65 19.15
N PRO A 45 7.83 7.74 19.75
CA PRO A 45 9.04 7.11 19.20
C PRO A 45 8.93 5.58 19.17
N VAL A 46 8.16 5.00 20.09
CA VAL A 46 7.91 3.55 20.15
C VAL A 46 7.18 3.08 18.88
N PHE A 47 6.17 3.83 18.44
CA PHE A 47 5.43 3.51 17.23
C PHE A 47 6.31 3.65 15.98
N GLN A 48 7.15 4.68 15.92
CA GLN A 48 8.07 4.89 14.79
C GLN A 48 9.07 3.73 14.64
N VAL A 49 9.67 3.28 15.74
CA VAL A 49 10.62 2.14 15.72
C VAL A 49 9.91 0.85 15.31
N ALA A 50 8.70 0.60 15.82
CA ALA A 50 7.92 -0.57 15.43
C ALA A 50 7.54 -0.53 13.93
N ASN A 51 7.10 0.62 13.46
CA ASN A 51 6.71 0.82 12.06
C ASN A 51 7.92 0.69 11.11
N GLU A 52 9.08 1.19 11.50
CA GLU A 52 10.31 1.03 10.73
C GLU A 52 10.74 -0.43 10.64
N LYS A 53 10.64 -1.20 11.73
CA LYS A 53 10.92 -2.65 11.73
C LYS A 53 9.96 -3.42 10.83
N LEU A 54 8.67 -3.10 10.90
CA LEU A 54 7.65 -3.73 10.05
C LEU A 54 7.86 -3.38 8.58
N ASN A 55 8.09 -2.11 8.25
CA ASN A 55 8.41 -1.68 6.90
C ASN A 55 9.68 -2.35 6.37
N LYS A 56 10.72 -2.50 7.22
CA LYS A 56 11.92 -3.24 6.83
C LYS A 56 11.61 -4.72 6.54
N SER A 57 10.76 -5.37 7.33
CA SER A 57 10.39 -6.77 7.06
C SER A 57 9.47 -6.98 5.85
N LEU A 58 8.62 -6.01 5.53
CA LEU A 58 7.56 -6.17 4.52
C LEU A 58 7.89 -5.50 3.18
N LEU A 59 8.65 -4.40 3.18
CA LEU A 59 8.98 -3.63 1.98
C LEU A 59 10.39 -3.88 1.47
N VAL A 60 11.31 -4.37 2.31
CA VAL A 60 12.63 -4.76 1.83
C VAL A 60 12.49 -6.12 1.19
N VAL A 61 12.46 -6.12 -0.15
CA VAL A 61 12.58 -7.32 -0.98
C VAL A 61 13.77 -8.11 -0.45
N THR A 62 13.51 -9.32 0.07
CA THR A 62 14.54 -10.19 0.63
C THR A 62 15.62 -10.44 -0.41
N GLU A 63 16.86 -10.70 0.01
CA GLU A 63 17.93 -10.97 -0.96
C GLU A 63 17.58 -12.17 -1.84
N GLU A 64 16.87 -13.16 -1.30
CA GLU A 64 16.34 -14.30 -2.05
C GLU A 64 15.28 -13.93 -3.10
N GLU A 65 14.47 -12.89 -2.88
CA GLU A 65 13.52 -12.39 -3.88
C GLU A 65 14.22 -11.53 -4.94
N LYS A 66 15.25 -10.76 -4.56
CA LYS A 66 16.10 -10.04 -5.53
C LYS A 66 16.85 -11.03 -6.42
N ASP A 67 17.43 -12.07 -5.82
CA ASP A 67 18.20 -13.09 -6.53
C ASP A 67 17.30 -13.94 -7.44
N ARG A 68 16.07 -14.26 -7.01
CA ARG A 68 15.02 -14.83 -7.89
C ARG A 68 14.68 -13.92 -9.06
N LYS A 69 14.47 -12.62 -8.85
CA LYS A 69 14.20 -11.69 -9.96
C LYS A 69 15.37 -11.59 -10.94
N PHE A 70 16.60 -11.72 -10.45
CA PHE A 70 17.82 -11.72 -11.27
C PHE A 70 17.95 -13.02 -12.07
N THR A 71 17.74 -14.18 -11.44
CA THR A 71 17.75 -15.49 -12.12
C THR A 71 16.61 -15.64 -13.13
N PHE A 72 15.43 -15.09 -12.86
CA PHE A 72 14.30 -15.11 -13.79
C PHE A 72 14.33 -13.98 -14.84
N ASN A 73 15.41 -13.18 -14.92
CA ASN A 73 15.61 -12.13 -15.94
C ASN A 73 14.45 -11.11 -16.08
N LEU A 74 13.59 -10.95 -15.07
CA LEU A 74 12.43 -10.05 -15.13
C LEU A 74 12.81 -8.56 -14.98
N GLY A 75 14.06 -8.27 -14.61
CA GLY A 75 14.62 -6.91 -14.51
C GLY A 75 15.90 -6.69 -15.33
N ALA A 76 16.36 -7.70 -16.07
CA ALA A 76 17.48 -7.53 -16.98
C ALA A 76 16.98 -6.90 -18.29
N ILE A 77 17.68 -5.87 -18.77
CA ILE A 77 17.51 -5.38 -20.14
C ILE A 77 17.63 -6.61 -21.05
N PRO A 78 16.66 -6.89 -21.93
CA PRO A 78 16.70 -8.08 -22.78
C PRO A 78 18.05 -8.09 -23.48
N ARG A 79 18.81 -9.20 -23.34
CA ARG A 79 20.13 -9.31 -23.97
C ARG A 79 19.94 -9.12 -25.47
N THR A 80 20.40 -7.98 -25.99
CA THR A 80 20.40 -7.70 -27.42
C THR A 80 21.24 -8.75 -28.13
N SER A 81 20.88 -9.10 -29.37
CA SER A 81 21.57 -10.12 -30.16
C SER A 81 23.09 -9.87 -30.22
N GLU A 82 23.49 -8.61 -30.33
CA GLU A 82 24.90 -8.19 -30.30
C GLU A 82 25.62 -8.53 -29.00
N GLY A 83 24.94 -8.40 -27.85
CA GLY A 83 25.51 -8.73 -26.54
C GLY A 83 25.68 -10.24 -26.33
N ILE A 84 24.81 -11.06 -26.96
CA ILE A 84 24.94 -12.52 -26.95
C ILE A 84 26.11 -12.93 -27.85
N GLN A 85 26.24 -12.32 -29.04
CA GLN A 85 27.31 -12.60 -29.98
C GLN A 85 28.69 -12.32 -29.36
N LYS A 86 28.85 -11.14 -28.72
CA LYS A 86 30.12 -10.77 -28.05
C LYS A 86 30.52 -11.74 -26.94
N ASN A 87 29.57 -12.17 -26.11
CA ASN A 87 29.87 -13.16 -25.06
C ASN A 87 30.29 -14.51 -25.65
N ILE A 88 29.69 -14.94 -26.76
CA ILE A 88 30.06 -16.19 -27.44
C ILE A 88 31.48 -16.09 -28.02
N ASP A 89 31.81 -14.95 -28.62
CA ASP A 89 33.11 -14.73 -29.23
C ASP A 89 34.23 -14.63 -28.18
N GLU A 90 34.02 -13.90 -27.08
CA GLU A 90 34.95 -13.86 -25.93
C GLU A 90 35.17 -15.25 -25.32
N THR A 91 34.11 -16.05 -25.23
CA THR A 91 34.21 -17.43 -24.71
C THR A 91 35.04 -18.30 -25.66
N LYS A 92 34.87 -18.17 -26.98
CA LYS A 92 35.69 -18.88 -27.97
C LYS A 92 37.16 -18.48 -27.91
N GLU A 93 37.44 -17.19 -27.71
CA GLU A 93 38.82 -16.72 -27.56
C GLU A 93 39.49 -17.34 -26.32
N LEU A 94 38.79 -17.38 -25.19
CA LEU A 94 39.26 -18.03 -23.96
C LEU A 94 39.52 -19.53 -24.13
N PHE A 95 38.71 -20.23 -24.92
CA PHE A 95 38.94 -21.64 -25.24
C PHE A 95 40.06 -21.85 -26.27
N SER A 96 40.31 -20.89 -27.15
CA SER A 96 41.41 -20.96 -28.13
C SER A 96 42.78 -20.65 -27.52
N GLN A 97 42.81 -19.96 -26.39
CA GLN A 97 44.02 -19.63 -25.64
C GLN A 97 44.41 -20.69 -24.58
N ARG A 98 43.66 -21.78 -24.48
CA ARG A 98 43.99 -22.98 -23.70
C ARG A 98 44.49 -24.08 -24.62
#